data_AF-A0A5C7VY51-F1
#
_entry.id   AF-A0A5C7VY51-F1
#
_cell.length_a   1.000
_cell.length_b   1.000
_cell.length_c   1.000
_cell.angle_alpha   90.00
_cell.angle_beta   90.00
_cell.angle_gamma   90.00
#
_symmetry.space_group_name_H-M   'P 1'
#
loop_
_entity.id
_entity.type
_entity.pdbx_description
1 polymer ?
#
loop_
_entity_poly.entity_id
_entity_poly.type
_entity_poly.pdbx_seq_one_letter_code
_entity_poly.pdbx_strand_id
1 'polypeptide(L)'
;MTYIKTELGLTALKDRHAVALSRGQRSALILFDGIRSAGAVLAATGALGVSKADIDTLVSQGLLQAAPDSKPEAARPPQDAPQTDFASSTLAAHYADMELPVAPNTPEERMRRYQKAYPLATQITAKLGLRGFRLNLAVETAQGFEGLVALLPKMRAAVGDEGIKPMVDALEGR
;
A
#
# COMPACT_ATOMS: atom_id res chain seq x y z
N MET A 1 2.76 -7.98 -9.27
CA MET A 1 3.92 -8.36 -8.46
C MET A 1 4.58 -7.10 -7.93
N THR A 2 4.73 -7.03 -6.62
CA THR A 2 5.34 -5.91 -5.90
C THR A 2 6.61 -6.43 -5.24
N TYR A 3 7.66 -5.61 -5.16
CA TYR A 3 8.95 -6.03 -4.58
C TYR A 3 9.34 -5.09 -3.44
N ILE A 4 9.83 -5.69 -2.37
CA ILE A 4 10.41 -5.00 -1.22
C ILE A 4 11.94 -5.10 -1.25
N LYS A 5 12.61 -4.03 -0.81
CA LYS A 5 14.06 -4.03 -0.61
C LYS A 5 14.41 -4.91 0.58
N THR A 6 15.37 -5.82 0.39
CA THR A 6 15.96 -6.59 1.49
C THR A 6 17.04 -5.76 2.20
N GLU A 7 17.52 -6.25 3.35
CA GLU A 7 18.66 -5.66 4.07
C GLU A 7 19.93 -5.64 3.20
N LEU A 8 20.10 -6.67 2.36
CA LEU A 8 21.18 -6.74 1.37
C LEU A 8 21.04 -5.63 0.32
N GLY A 9 19.82 -5.39 -0.18
CA GLY A 9 19.51 -4.30 -1.11
C GLY A 9 19.77 -2.91 -0.54
N LEU A 10 19.43 -2.69 0.73
CA LEU A 10 19.72 -1.45 1.44
C LEU A 10 21.23 -1.23 1.63
N THR A 11 21.98 -2.30 1.91
CA THR A 11 23.44 -2.24 2.06
C THR A 11 24.13 -1.97 0.72
N ALA A 12 23.66 -2.57 -0.37
CA ALA A 12 24.16 -2.33 -1.73
C ALA A 12 23.90 -0.90 -2.24
N LEU A 13 22.93 -0.17 -1.66
CA LEU A 13 22.74 1.25 -1.94
C LEU A 13 23.70 2.14 -1.15
N LYS A 14 24.04 1.74 0.08
CA LYS A 14 24.98 2.47 0.95
C LYS A 14 26.43 2.30 0.49
N ASP A 15 26.81 1.08 0.14
CA ASP A 15 28.13 0.77 -0.40
C ASP A 15 28.03 0.49 -1.90
N ARG A 16 28.45 1.48 -2.69
CA ARG A 16 28.42 1.38 -4.16
C ARG A 16 29.34 0.29 -4.71
N HIS A 17 30.31 -0.19 -3.93
CA HIS A 17 31.28 -1.20 -4.34
C HIS A 17 30.96 -2.60 -3.81
N ALA A 18 30.06 -2.74 -2.82
CA ALA A 18 29.64 -4.04 -2.29
C ALA A 18 28.96 -4.93 -3.33
N VAL A 19 28.26 -4.34 -4.31
CA VAL A 19 27.64 -5.07 -5.42
C VAL A 19 27.84 -4.29 -6.72
N ALA A 20 28.29 -4.98 -7.76
CA ALA A 20 28.45 -4.43 -9.10
C ALA A 20 27.08 -4.22 -9.77
N LEU A 21 26.42 -3.12 -9.40
CA LEU A 21 25.12 -2.72 -9.96
C LEU A 21 25.30 -1.69 -11.07
N SER A 22 24.52 -1.85 -12.14
CA SER A 22 24.42 -0.83 -13.20
C SER A 22 23.74 0.44 -12.69
N ARG A 23 23.92 1.57 -13.39
CA ARG A 23 23.26 2.83 -13.06
C ARG A 23 21.73 2.68 -13.05
N GLY A 24 21.19 1.94 -14.02
CA GLY A 24 19.76 1.63 -14.11
C GLY A 24 19.28 0.73 -12.96
N GLN A 25 20.02 -0.34 -12.67
CA GLN A 25 19.69 -1.26 -11.57
C GLN A 25 19.63 -0.57 -10.21
N ARG A 26 20.56 0.37 -9.94
CA ARG A 26 20.51 1.18 -8.71
C ARG A 26 19.26 2.07 -8.67
N SER A 27 18.90 2.72 -9.77
CA SER A 27 17.66 3.51 -9.84
C SER A 27 16.41 2.66 -9.63
N ALA A 28 16.35 1.45 -10.19
CA ALA A 28 15.26 0.51 -9.96
C ALA A 28 15.18 0.08 -8.50
N LEU A 29 16.31 -0.27 -7.88
CA LEU A 29 16.40 -0.69 -6.48
C LEU A 29 15.92 0.42 -5.52
N ILE A 30 16.23 1.69 -5.80
CA ILE A 30 15.74 2.84 -5.02
C ILE A 30 14.21 2.91 -5.06
N LEU A 31 13.62 2.69 -6.25
CA LEU A 31 12.18 2.84 -6.50
C LEU A 31 11.33 1.67 -5.99
N PHE A 32 11.91 0.49 -5.77
CA PHE A 32 11.21 -0.62 -5.13
C PHE A 32 11.04 -0.35 -3.64
N ASP A 33 9.84 0.00 -3.23
CA ASP A 33 9.46 0.40 -1.88
C ASP A 33 8.35 -0.48 -1.28
N GLY A 34 7.97 -1.55 -1.97
CA GLY A 34 6.80 -2.37 -1.62
C GLY A 34 5.45 -1.73 -1.98
N ILE A 35 5.44 -0.51 -2.54
CA ILE A 35 4.23 0.21 -2.95
C ILE A 35 4.09 0.16 -4.47
N ARG A 36 5.20 0.31 -5.20
CA ARG A 36 5.20 0.26 -6.67
C ARG A 36 5.31 -1.16 -7.20
N SER A 37 4.45 -1.47 -8.16
CA SER A 37 4.51 -2.72 -8.91
C SER A 37 5.74 -2.75 -9.83
N ALA A 38 6.18 -3.97 -10.15
CA ALA A 38 7.30 -4.21 -11.07
C ALA A 38 7.13 -3.50 -12.43
N GLY A 39 5.91 -3.50 -12.96
CA GLY A 39 5.59 -2.83 -14.22
C GLY A 39 5.72 -1.31 -14.14
N ALA A 40 5.32 -0.70 -13.01
CA ALA A 40 5.47 0.74 -12.80
C ALA A 40 6.93 1.16 -12.67
N VAL A 41 7.76 0.34 -12.00
CA VAL A 41 9.21 0.59 -11.90
C VAL A 41 9.89 0.43 -13.25
N LEU A 42 9.54 -0.59 -14.04
CA LEU A 42 10.03 -0.75 -15.41
C LEU A 42 9.66 0.44 -16.31
N ALA A 43 8.42 0.93 -16.21
CA ALA A 43 8.00 2.10 -16.97
C ALA A 43 8.79 3.36 -16.58
N ALA A 44 9.05 3.56 -15.28
CA ALA A 44 9.80 4.71 -14.77
C ALA A 44 11.31 4.64 -15.04
N THR A 45 11.87 3.43 -15.16
CA THR A 45 13.31 3.19 -15.33
C THR A 45 13.69 2.71 -16.73
N GLY A 46 12.72 2.57 -17.64
CA GLY A 46 12.96 2.19 -19.04
C GLY A 46 13.85 3.18 -19.77
N ALA A 47 13.75 4.49 -19.47
CA ALA A 47 14.65 5.52 -20.00
C ALA A 47 16.12 5.36 -19.55
N LEU A 48 16.35 4.59 -18.48
CA LEU A 48 17.68 4.24 -17.95
C LEU A 48 18.16 2.86 -18.42
N GLY A 49 17.41 2.22 -19.32
CA GLY A 49 17.74 0.91 -19.90
C GLY A 49 17.43 -0.28 -18.99
N VAL A 50 16.61 -0.11 -17.95
CA VAL A 50 16.23 -1.21 -17.05
C VAL A 50 15.23 -2.13 -17.74
N SER A 51 15.58 -3.40 -17.81
CA SER A 51 14.76 -4.46 -18.39
C SER A 51 14.18 -5.38 -17.32
N LYS A 52 13.23 -6.23 -17.71
CA LYS A 52 12.68 -7.26 -16.82
C LYS A 52 13.78 -8.22 -16.30
N ALA A 53 14.76 -8.55 -17.14
CA ALA A 53 15.89 -9.41 -16.77
C ALA A 53 16.77 -8.81 -15.67
N ASP A 54 16.86 -7.47 -15.60
CA ASP A 54 17.57 -6.78 -14.52
C ASP A 54 16.85 -6.94 -13.17
N ILE A 55 15.52 -6.91 -13.17
CA ILE A 55 14.72 -7.16 -11.96
C ILE A 55 14.90 -8.60 -11.50
N ASP A 56 14.84 -9.57 -12.42
CA ASP A 56 15.07 -10.99 -12.10
C ASP A 56 16.48 -11.22 -11.53
N THR A 57 17.48 -10.48 -12.02
CA THR A 57 18.85 -10.50 -11.48
C THR A 57 18.90 -9.93 -10.06
N LEU A 58 18.24 -8.80 -9.80
CA LEU A 58 18.16 -8.20 -8.46
C LEU A 58 17.46 -9.11 -7.44
N VAL A 59 16.46 -9.88 -7.89
CA VAL A 59 15.78 -10.88 -7.06
C VAL A 59 16.68 -12.09 -6.80
N SER A 60 17.37 -12.59 -7.83
CA SER A 60 18.29 -13.72 -7.72
C SER A 60 19.51 -13.42 -6.85
N GLN A 61 19.96 -12.17 -6.83
CA GLN A 61 21.00 -11.67 -5.94
C GLN A 61 20.50 -11.41 -4.50
N GLY A 62 19.21 -11.62 -4.23
CA GLY A 62 18.62 -11.39 -2.92
C GLY A 62 18.52 -9.93 -2.51
N LEU A 63 18.66 -8.99 -3.43
CA LEU A 63 18.56 -7.54 -3.19
C LEU A 63 17.10 -7.06 -3.18
N LEU A 64 16.24 -7.76 -3.91
CA LEU A 64 14.81 -7.60 -3.92
C LEU A 64 14.14 -8.91 -3.51
N GLN A 65 13.12 -8.80 -2.69
CA GLN A 65 12.24 -9.91 -2.36
C GLN A 65 10.84 -9.59 -2.86
N ALA A 66 10.17 -10.56 -3.48
CA ALA A 66 8.77 -10.40 -3.81
C ALA A 66 7.99 -10.14 -2.52
N ALA A 67 7.29 -9.01 -2.46
CA ALA A 67 6.35 -8.77 -1.38
C ALA A 67 5.32 -9.90 -1.43
N PRO A 68 4.95 -10.51 -0.29
CA PRO A 68 3.92 -11.53 -0.26
C PRO A 68 2.55 -10.87 -0.52
N ASP A 69 2.25 -10.61 -1.79
CA ASP A 69 0.88 -10.57 -2.27
C ASP A 69 0.45 -12.03 -2.46
N SER A 70 -0.67 -12.42 -1.84
CA SER A 70 -1.17 -13.79 -1.81
C SER A 70 -1.19 -14.49 -3.19
N LYS A 71 -0.42 -15.59 -3.27
CA LYS A 71 -0.38 -16.68 -4.28
C LYS A 71 -0.04 -16.31 -5.74
N PRO A 72 0.91 -17.05 -6.32
CA PRO A 72 0.53 -18.27 -7.01
C PRO A 72 1.43 -19.44 -6.61
N GLU A 73 0.91 -20.35 -5.78
CA GLU A 73 1.50 -21.67 -5.64
C GLU A 73 0.66 -22.65 -6.46
N ALA A 74 1.09 -22.84 -7.70
CA ALA A 74 0.73 -23.98 -8.52
C ALA A 74 1.99 -24.81 -8.69
N ALA A 75 2.05 -25.99 -8.05
CA ALA A 75 2.47 -27.25 -8.65
C ALA A 75 2.61 -28.36 -7.59
N ARG A 76 1.52 -29.09 -7.32
CA ARG A 76 1.53 -30.55 -7.14
C ARG A 76 0.20 -31.12 -7.69
N PRO A 77 0.21 -32.18 -8.52
CA PRO A 77 -1.00 -32.79 -9.08
C PRO A 77 -1.42 -34.02 -8.24
N PRO A 78 -2.42 -34.80 -8.69
CA PRO A 78 -3.85 -34.54 -8.71
C PRO A 78 -4.57 -35.44 -7.68
N GLN A 79 -5.72 -35.04 -7.11
CA GLN A 79 -6.81 -35.97 -6.80
C GLN A 79 -8.06 -35.30 -6.23
N ASP A 80 -9.17 -35.69 -6.85
CA ASP A 80 -10.58 -35.68 -6.45
C ASP A 80 -11.26 -34.39 -5.99
N ALA A 81 -12.22 -33.97 -6.81
CA ALA A 81 -13.34 -33.13 -6.45
C ALA A 81 -14.24 -33.84 -5.40
N PRO A 82 -15.12 -33.13 -4.66
CA PRO A 82 -16.27 -32.51 -5.29
C PRO A 82 -16.50 -31.05 -4.91
N GLN A 83 -17.17 -30.38 -5.85
CA GLN A 83 -17.86 -29.11 -5.71
C GLN A 83 -18.79 -29.09 -4.48
N THR A 84 -18.97 -27.92 -3.87
CA THR A 84 -20.26 -27.38 -3.40
C THR A 84 -20.01 -25.90 -3.13
N ASP A 85 -20.46 -25.02 -4.02
CA ASP A 85 -21.78 -24.39 -4.02
C ASP A 85 -21.77 -23.05 -3.30
N PHE A 86 -22.39 -22.08 -3.95
CA PHE A 86 -22.49 -20.71 -3.52
C PHE A 86 -23.42 -20.61 -2.29
N ALA A 87 -23.23 -19.51 -1.55
CA ALA A 87 -24.12 -18.96 -0.54
C ALA A 87 -23.99 -19.51 0.89
N SER A 88 -23.30 -18.74 1.74
CA SER A 88 -23.89 -18.09 2.92
C SER A 88 -22.77 -17.33 3.63
N SER A 89 -22.75 -16.00 3.64
CA SER A 89 -23.62 -15.17 4.48
C SER A 89 -23.65 -15.62 5.95
N THR A 90 -22.48 -15.82 6.57
CA THR A 90 -22.34 -15.91 8.04
C THR A 90 -21.09 -15.25 8.62
N LEU A 91 -20.17 -14.71 7.81
CA LEU A 91 -19.00 -13.98 8.33
C LEU A 91 -19.28 -12.50 8.66
N ALA A 92 -20.43 -11.97 8.23
CA ALA A 92 -20.88 -10.61 8.55
C ALA A 92 -21.50 -10.47 9.95
N ALA A 93 -21.81 -11.58 10.64
CA ALA A 93 -22.53 -11.56 11.92
C ALA A 93 -21.66 -11.81 13.16
N HIS A 94 -20.38 -12.19 13.01
CA HIS A 94 -19.51 -12.55 14.15
C HIS A 94 -18.48 -11.49 14.57
N TYR A 95 -18.45 -10.33 13.91
CA TYR A 95 -17.55 -9.22 14.27
C TYR A 95 -18.27 -7.98 14.82
N ALA A 96 -19.55 -8.10 15.19
CA ALA A 96 -20.34 -6.96 15.66
C ALA A 96 -20.05 -6.54 17.12
N ASP A 97 -19.38 -7.37 17.93
CA ASP A 97 -19.19 -7.11 19.37
C ASP A 97 -17.80 -7.52 19.86
N MET A 98 -16.76 -6.97 19.24
CA MET A 98 -15.44 -6.95 19.87
C MET A 98 -14.89 -5.54 19.70
N GLU A 99 -14.97 -4.71 20.75
CA GLU A 99 -14.21 -3.47 20.83
C GLU A 99 -12.74 -3.81 20.64
N LEU A 100 -12.24 -3.62 19.42
CA LEU A 100 -10.84 -3.78 19.09
C LEU A 100 -10.06 -2.78 19.95
N PRO A 101 -9.02 -3.22 20.69
CA PRO A 101 -8.22 -2.33 21.49
C PRO A 101 -7.61 -1.27 20.58
N VAL A 102 -7.90 0.00 20.87
CA VAL A 102 -7.32 1.15 20.16
C VAL A 102 -5.81 0.99 20.17
N ALA A 103 -5.20 0.87 18.98
CA ALA A 103 -3.77 0.68 18.86
C ALA A 103 -2.99 1.82 19.55
N PRO A 104 -1.80 1.55 20.11
CA PRO A 104 -1.03 2.58 20.81
C PRO A 104 -0.68 3.75 19.88
N ASN A 105 -0.70 4.98 20.40
CA ASN A 105 -0.40 6.20 19.64
C ASN A 105 1.11 6.40 19.37
N THR A 106 1.78 5.38 18.83
CA THR A 106 3.19 5.48 18.43
C THR A 106 3.33 6.21 17.10
N PRO A 107 4.50 6.81 16.79
CA PRO A 107 4.75 7.43 15.48
C PRO A 107 4.55 6.47 14.30
N GLU A 108 4.93 5.20 14.48
CA GLU A 108 4.77 4.13 13.49
C GLU A 108 3.29 3.81 13.24
N GLU A 109 2.48 3.73 14.30
CA GLU A 109 1.05 3.48 14.18
C GLU A 109 0.31 4.68 13.59
N ARG A 110 0.71 5.92 13.93
CA ARG A 110 0.19 7.13 13.26
C ARG A 110 0.48 7.11 11.76
N MET A 111 1.67 6.66 11.35
CA MET A 111 2.01 6.48 9.94
C MET A 111 1.14 5.41 9.28
N ARG A 112 0.90 4.29 9.95
CA ARG A 112 0.02 3.22 9.46
C ARG A 112 -1.44 3.68 9.30
N ARG A 113 -1.97 4.40 10.27
CA ARG A 113 -3.31 5.01 10.23
C ARG A 113 -3.44 6.03 9.10
N TYR A 114 -2.42 6.89 8.94
CA TYR A 114 -2.33 7.82 7.81
C TYR A 114 -2.39 7.09 6.47
N GLN A 115 -1.59 6.04 6.29
CA GLN A 115 -1.55 5.25 5.05
C GLN A 115 -2.91 4.62 4.71
N LYS A 116 -3.68 4.19 5.71
CA LYS A 116 -5.04 3.67 5.54
C LYS A 116 -6.06 4.78 5.25
N ALA A 117 -6.00 5.89 5.97
CA ALA A 117 -6.99 6.96 5.91
C ALA A 117 -6.85 7.85 4.66
N TYR A 118 -5.63 8.07 4.17
CA TYR A 118 -5.37 8.91 3.00
C TYR A 118 -6.12 8.48 1.72
N PRO A 119 -6.08 7.20 1.26
CA PRO A 119 -6.81 6.79 0.07
C PRO A 119 -8.34 6.86 0.25
N LEU A 120 -8.83 6.73 1.49
CA LEU A 120 -10.25 6.94 1.81
C LEU A 120 -10.61 8.42 1.68
N ALA A 121 -9.76 9.31 2.20
CA ALA A 121 -9.95 10.75 2.09
C ALA A 121 -10.05 11.19 0.63
N THR A 122 -9.12 10.76 -0.22
CA THR A 122 -9.11 11.08 -1.66
C THR A 122 -10.35 10.53 -2.38
N GLN A 123 -10.81 9.32 -2.04
CA GLN A 123 -12.03 8.75 -2.65
C GLN A 123 -13.29 9.51 -2.23
N ILE A 124 -13.39 9.87 -0.96
CA ILE A 124 -14.50 10.64 -0.41
C ILE A 124 -14.57 12.01 -1.08
N THR A 125 -13.45 12.73 -1.17
CA THR A 125 -13.40 14.05 -1.81
C THR A 125 -13.63 14.00 -3.32
N ALA A 126 -13.16 12.96 -4.01
CA ALA A 126 -13.39 12.78 -5.44
C ALA A 126 -14.88 12.58 -5.78
N LYS A 127 -15.63 11.86 -4.94
CA LYS A 127 -17.07 11.62 -5.12
C LYS A 127 -17.93 12.88 -4.98
N LEU A 128 -17.39 13.97 -4.40
CA LEU A 128 -18.11 15.24 -4.22
C LEU A 128 -18.09 16.15 -5.47
N GLY A 129 -17.40 15.75 -6.54
CA GLY A 129 -17.29 16.54 -7.76
C GLY A 129 -16.64 17.91 -7.53
N LEU A 130 -17.09 18.95 -8.25
CA LEU A 130 -16.53 20.30 -8.15
C LEU A 130 -16.56 20.89 -6.73
N ARG A 131 -17.55 20.52 -5.91
CA ARG A 131 -17.64 20.95 -4.50
C ARG A 131 -16.55 20.32 -3.64
N GLY A 132 -16.11 19.12 -4.02
CA GLY A 132 -15.03 18.37 -3.36
C GLY A 132 -13.63 18.76 -3.82
N PHE A 133 -13.47 19.48 -4.94
CA PHE A 133 -12.15 19.82 -5.50
C PHE A 133 -11.26 20.59 -4.52
N ARG A 134 -11.79 21.62 -3.85
CA ARG A 134 -11.04 22.38 -2.83
C ARG A 134 -10.68 21.53 -1.62
N LEU A 135 -11.55 20.59 -1.27
CA LEU A 135 -11.33 19.68 -0.16
C LEU A 135 -10.29 18.61 -0.52
N ASN A 136 -10.29 18.14 -1.77
CA ASN A 136 -9.26 17.24 -2.30
C ASN A 136 -7.89 17.92 -2.29
N LEU A 137 -7.81 19.18 -2.74
CA LEU A 137 -6.57 19.95 -2.67
C LEU A 137 -6.12 20.12 -1.22
N ALA A 138 -7.04 20.39 -0.29
CA ALA A 138 -6.70 20.48 1.12
C ALA A 138 -6.10 19.16 1.64
N VAL A 139 -6.67 18.01 1.27
CA VAL A 139 -6.12 16.67 1.59
C VAL A 139 -4.74 16.45 0.98
N GLU A 140 -4.50 16.88 -0.25
CA GLU A 140 -3.19 16.78 -0.90
C GLU A 140 -2.13 17.69 -0.25
N THR A 141 -2.53 18.88 0.21
CA THR A 141 -1.64 19.81 0.94
C THR A 141 -1.39 19.39 2.38
N ALA A 142 -2.33 18.65 2.99
CA ALA A 142 -2.22 18.17 4.35
C ALA A 142 -1.23 16.99 4.41
N GLN A 143 -0.11 17.20 5.10
CA GLN A 143 0.91 16.17 5.23
C GLN A 143 0.74 15.37 6.51
N GLY A 144 0.68 14.05 6.38
CA GLY A 144 0.71 13.13 7.52
C GLY A 144 -0.58 13.07 8.33
N PHE A 145 -0.52 12.28 9.41
CA PHE A 145 -1.65 11.96 10.28
C PHE A 145 -2.35 13.22 10.82
N GLU A 146 -1.59 14.15 11.37
CA GLU A 146 -2.10 15.41 11.94
C GLU A 146 -2.87 16.24 10.90
N GLY A 147 -2.38 16.25 9.64
CA GLY A 147 -3.02 16.96 8.55
C GLY A 147 -4.41 16.40 8.22
N LEU A 148 -4.56 15.08 8.17
CA LEU A 148 -5.88 14.45 7.93
C LEU A 148 -6.84 14.66 9.10
N VAL A 149 -6.35 14.57 10.34
CA VAL A 149 -7.16 14.83 11.53
C VAL A 149 -7.70 16.27 11.53
N ALA A 150 -6.87 17.24 11.14
CA ALA A 150 -7.28 18.64 11.03
C ALA A 150 -8.37 18.88 9.95
N LEU A 151 -8.45 18.00 8.94
CA LEU A 151 -9.44 18.10 7.86
C LEU A 151 -10.76 17.39 8.18
N LEU A 152 -10.80 16.50 9.18
CA LEU A 152 -11.98 15.74 9.57
C LEU A 152 -13.25 16.59 9.71
N PRO A 153 -13.26 17.76 10.41
CA PRO A 153 -14.47 18.55 10.57
C PRO A 153 -15.02 19.08 9.24
N LYS A 154 -14.12 19.50 8.33
CA LYS A 154 -14.49 20.01 7.01
C LYS A 154 -15.00 18.90 6.10
N MET A 155 -14.37 17.73 6.18
CA MET A 155 -14.82 16.56 5.43
C MET A 155 -16.17 16.08 5.93
N ARG A 156 -16.38 16.01 7.25
CA ARG A 156 -17.66 15.62 7.88
C ARG A 156 -18.79 16.54 7.46
N ALA A 157 -18.55 17.86 7.45
CA ALA A 157 -19.53 18.83 6.98
C ALA A 157 -19.89 18.67 5.49
N ALA A 158 -18.99 18.09 4.68
CA ALA A 158 -19.19 17.93 3.26
C ALA A 158 -19.85 16.59 2.86
N VAL A 159 -19.58 15.50 3.60
CA VAL A 159 -20.06 14.15 3.26
C VAL A 159 -21.02 13.53 4.28
N GLY A 160 -21.23 14.20 5.42
CA GLY A 160 -22.01 13.68 6.54
C GLY A 160 -21.25 12.62 7.36
N ASP A 161 -21.82 12.27 8.52
CA ASP A 161 -21.19 11.33 9.47
C ASP A 161 -21.05 9.92 8.90
N GLU A 162 -22.00 9.44 8.10
CA GLU A 162 -21.92 8.11 7.49
C GLU A 162 -20.82 8.03 6.41
N GLY A 163 -20.69 9.09 5.59
CA GLY A 163 -19.71 9.12 4.51
C GLY A 163 -18.26 9.18 5.01
N ILE A 164 -18.04 9.73 6.20
CA ILE A 164 -16.70 9.89 6.78
C ILE A 164 -16.29 8.77 7.74
N LYS A 165 -17.26 8.02 8.27
CA LYS A 165 -17.04 6.93 9.22
C LYS A 165 -15.86 5.99 8.89
N PRO A 166 -15.73 5.42 7.68
CA PRO A 166 -14.60 4.53 7.38
C PRO A 166 -13.23 5.21 7.49
N MET A 167 -13.16 6.51 7.22
CA MET A 167 -11.92 7.28 7.36
C MET A 167 -11.61 7.57 8.84
N VAL A 168 -12.64 7.83 9.64
CA VAL A 168 -12.51 8.01 11.10
C VAL A 168 -12.02 6.72 11.75
N ASP A 169 -12.63 5.58 11.42
CA ASP A 169 -12.23 4.27 11.95
C ASP A 169 -10.76 3.97 11.60
N ALA A 170 -10.33 4.29 10.37
CA ALA A 170 -8.94 4.15 9.94
C ALA A 170 -7.96 5.05 10.71
N LEU A 171 -8.37 6.26 11.11
CA LEU A 171 -7.57 7.18 11.91
C LEU A 171 -7.54 6.80 13.40
N GLU A 172 -8.60 6.17 13.90
CA GLU A 172 -8.69 5.66 15.27
C GLU A 172 -8.02 4.29 15.41
N GLY A 173 -7.74 3.62 14.29
CA GLY A 173 -7.12 2.29 14.26
C GLY A 173 -8.09 1.18 14.67
N ARG A 174 -9.38 1.35 14.35
CA ARG A 174 -10.42 0.33 14.50
C ARG A 174 -10.52 -0.56 13.26
#